data_AF-A0A3B8S098-F1
#
_entry.id   AF-A0A3B8S098-F1
#
_cell.length_a   1.000
_cell.length_b   1.000
_cell.length_c   1.000
_cell.angle_alpha   90.00
_cell.angle_beta   90.00
_cell.angle_gamma   90.00
#
_symmetry.space_group_name_H-M   'P 1'
#
loop_
_entity.id
_entity.type
_entity.pdbx_description
1 polymer ?
#
loop_
_entity_poly.entity_id
_entity_poly.type
_entity_poly.pdbx_seq_one_letter_code
_entity_poly.pdbx_strand_id
1 'polypeptide(L)'
;RLPLLVFTEEGWTIEKDTYSTELLKGFDKMINSGANYFNMNYLKDKNRGLIFLLLDKIKLTNDKKYIPILESWKEIDYKKVQQKINQVINSISQNAT
;
A
#
# COMPACT_ATOMS: atom_id res chain seq x y z
N ARG A 1 -1.60 -35.68 2.78
CA ARG A 1 -0.52 -34.82 3.29
C ARG A 1 -0.80 -33.39 2.81
N LEU A 2 -0.93 -32.42 3.70
CA LEU A 2 -0.94 -31.01 3.31
C LEU A 2 0.45 -30.68 2.75
N PRO A 3 0.56 -30.02 1.58
CA PRO A 3 1.86 -29.56 1.10
C PRO A 3 2.42 -28.57 2.12
N LEU A 4 3.65 -28.81 2.59
CA LEU A 4 4.44 -27.77 3.25
C LEU A 4 4.60 -26.66 2.21
N LEU A 5 4.09 -25.46 2.50
CA LEU A 5 4.42 -24.27 1.73
C LEU A 5 5.94 -24.13 1.75
N VAL A 6 6.60 -24.58 0.70
CA VAL A 6 8.02 -24.33 0.50
C VAL A 6 8.12 -22.85 0.21
N PHE A 7 8.64 -22.09 1.17
CA PHE A 7 8.92 -20.67 1.01
C PHE A 7 10.08 -20.50 0.04
N THR A 8 9.81 -20.64 -1.26
CA THR A 8 10.74 -20.22 -2.31
C THR A 8 10.64 -18.70 -2.46
N GLU A 9 11.73 -18.06 -2.90
CA GLU A 9 11.72 -16.62 -3.19
C GLU A 9 10.64 -16.25 -4.23
N GLU A 10 10.41 -17.17 -5.18
CA GLU A 10 9.35 -17.08 -6.18
C GLU A 10 7.96 -17.12 -5.54
N GLY A 11 7.68 -18.10 -4.68
CA GLY A 11 6.41 -18.20 -3.96
C GLY A 11 6.15 -16.98 -3.06
N TRP A 12 7.19 -16.46 -2.41
CA TRP A 12 7.08 -15.24 -1.62
C TRP A 12 6.80 -13.98 -2.47
N THR A 13 7.32 -13.93 -3.69
CA THR A 13 7.05 -12.82 -4.61
C THR A 13 5.59 -12.82 -5.05
N ILE A 14 5.05 -13.99 -5.40
CA ILE A 14 3.64 -14.18 -5.77
C ILE A 14 2.73 -13.82 -4.58
N GLU A 15 3.07 -14.26 -3.37
CA GLU A 15 2.29 -13.97 -2.17
C GLU A 15 2.25 -12.46 -1.87
N LYS A 16 3.39 -11.77 -1.94
CA LYS A 16 3.43 -10.31 -1.77
C LYS A 16 2.62 -9.57 -2.83
N ASP A 17 2.68 -10.03 -4.08
CA ASP A 17 1.89 -9.42 -5.15
C ASP A 17 0.39 -9.59 -4.88
N THR A 18 -0.05 -10.81 -4.57
CA THR A 18 -1.44 -11.11 -4.21
C THR A 18 -1.88 -10.27 -3.02
N TYR A 19 -1.10 -10.25 -1.94
CA TYR A 19 -1.49 -9.56 -0.72
C TYR A 19 -1.52 -8.04 -0.88
N SER A 20 -0.57 -7.45 -1.62
CA SER A 20 -0.61 -6.01 -1.92
C SER A 20 -1.83 -5.63 -2.78
N THR A 21 -2.28 -6.50 -3.67
CA THR A 21 -3.53 -6.30 -4.42
C THR A 21 -4.75 -6.30 -3.49
N GLU A 22 -4.81 -7.22 -2.52
CA GLU A 22 -5.92 -7.25 -1.54
C GLU A 22 -5.91 -6.03 -0.62
N LEU A 23 -4.73 -5.54 -0.21
CA LEU A 23 -4.61 -4.28 0.52
C LEU A 23 -5.12 -3.09 -0.28
N LEU A 24 -4.78 -3.01 -1.57
CA LEU A 24 -5.27 -1.94 -2.46
C LEU A 24 -6.80 -1.96 -2.58
N LYS A 25 -7.41 -3.14 -2.77
CA LYS A 25 -8.88 -3.29 -2.74
C LYS A 25 -9.47 -2.88 -1.39
N GLY A 26 -8.77 -3.17 -0.30
CA GLY A 26 -9.16 -2.71 1.04
C GLY A 26 -9.17 -1.19 1.13
N PHE A 27 -8.18 -0.51 0.54
CA PHE A 27 -8.12 0.94 0.48
C PHE A 27 -9.31 1.51 -0.31
N ASP A 28 -9.63 0.92 -1.47
CA ASP A 28 -10.80 1.33 -2.25
C ASP A 28 -12.09 1.24 -1.43
N LYS A 29 -12.29 0.14 -0.70
CA LYS A 29 -13.47 -0.03 0.17
C LYS A 29 -13.54 1.02 1.27
N MET A 30 -12.41 1.33 1.91
CA MET A 30 -12.35 2.34 2.96
C MET A 30 -12.61 3.75 2.42
N ILE A 31 -12.04 4.10 1.26
CA ILE A 31 -12.27 5.40 0.64
C ILE A 31 -13.75 5.53 0.24
N ASN A 32 -14.32 4.48 -0.36
CA ASN A 32 -15.71 4.48 -0.83
C ASN A 32 -16.74 4.43 0.30
N SER A 33 -16.35 4.09 1.53
CA SER A 33 -17.26 4.15 2.69
C SER A 33 -17.52 5.58 3.19
N GLY A 34 -16.76 6.57 2.69
CA GLY A 34 -16.87 7.96 3.14
C GLY A 34 -16.26 8.20 4.52
N ALA A 35 -15.36 7.33 4.98
CA ALA A 35 -14.68 7.51 6.25
C ALA A 35 -13.83 8.80 6.27
N ASN A 36 -13.98 9.60 7.33
CA ASN A 36 -13.17 10.81 7.54
C ASN A 36 -11.79 10.52 8.15
N TYR A 37 -11.55 9.27 8.55
CA TYR A 37 -10.31 8.83 9.19
C TYR A 37 -9.96 7.41 8.76
N PHE A 38 -8.67 7.18 8.49
CA PHE A 38 -8.14 5.87 8.13
C PHE A 38 -7.15 5.39 9.21
N ASN A 39 -7.50 4.32 9.91
CA ASN A 39 -6.58 3.69 10.87
C ASN A 39 -5.59 2.78 10.12
N MET A 40 -4.35 3.24 10.00
CA MET A 40 -3.31 2.56 9.20
C MET A 40 -2.36 1.70 10.04
N ASN A 41 -2.58 1.59 11.36
CA ASN A 41 -1.64 0.94 12.29
C ASN A 41 -1.33 -0.51 11.93
N TYR A 42 -2.27 -1.22 11.29
CA TYR A 42 -2.08 -2.61 10.87
C TYR A 42 -1.00 -2.81 9.79
N LEU A 43 -0.47 -1.74 9.18
CA LEU A 43 0.61 -1.78 8.18
C LEU A 43 2.01 -1.67 8.78
N LYS A 44 2.16 -1.17 10.01
CA LYS A 44 3.45 -0.81 10.62
C LYS A 44 4.43 -1.98 10.73
N ASP A 45 3.91 -3.15 11.05
CA ASP A 45 4.72 -4.37 11.25
C ASP A 45 4.73 -5.30 10.02
N LYS A 46 4.20 -4.83 8.88
CA LYS A 46 4.19 -5.61 7.65
C LYS A 46 5.56 -5.61 6.99
N ASN A 47 5.81 -6.65 6.21
CA ASN A 47 7.05 -6.77 5.44
C ASN A 47 7.27 -5.51 4.59
N ARG A 48 8.41 -4.87 4.74
CA ARG A 48 8.69 -3.60 4.07
C ARG A 48 8.68 -3.70 2.54
N GLY A 49 9.07 -4.85 1.98
CA GLY A 49 8.98 -5.12 0.55
C GLY A 49 7.54 -5.16 0.05
N LEU A 50 6.62 -5.74 0.84
CA LEU A 50 5.19 -5.69 0.57
C LEU A 50 4.66 -4.25 0.60
N ILE A 51 5.05 -3.46 1.59
CA ILE A 51 4.65 -2.05 1.70
C ILE A 51 5.12 -1.25 0.48
N PHE A 52 6.35 -1.46 0.04
CA PHE A 52 6.89 -0.74 -1.11
C PHE A 52 6.17 -1.15 -2.41
N LEU A 53 5.88 -2.45 -2.56
CA LEU A 53 5.08 -2.94 -3.69
C LEU A 53 3.67 -2.35 -3.70
N LEU A 54 3.00 -2.27 -2.55
CA LEU A 54 1.69 -1.61 -2.44
C LEU A 54 1.75 -0.14 -2.86
N LEU A 55 2.76 0.60 -2.38
CA LEU A 55 2.94 2.02 -2.74
C LEU A 55 3.22 2.21 -4.24
N ASP A 56 3.98 1.30 -4.86
CA ASP A 56 4.20 1.31 -6.30
C ASP A 56 2.92 1.01 -7.09
N LYS A 57 2.09 0.07 -6.62
CA LYS A 57 0.76 -0.18 -7.21
C LYS A 57 -0.14 1.05 -7.12
N ILE A 58 -0.21 1.71 -5.97
CA ILE A 58 -0.98 2.95 -5.80
C ILE A 58 -0.46 4.03 -6.76
N LYS A 59 0.86 4.22 -6.86
CA LYS A 59 1.46 5.17 -7.80
C LYS A 59 1.03 4.90 -9.25
N LEU A 60 1.02 3.63 -9.67
CA LEU A 60 0.64 3.23 -11.03
C LEU A 60 -0.84 3.49 -11.35
N THR A 61 -1.72 3.52 -10.35
CA THR A 61 -3.13 3.90 -10.58
C THR A 61 -3.29 5.34 -11.05
N ASN A 62 -2.34 6.22 -10.69
CA ASN A 62 -2.40 7.66 -10.91
C ASN A 62 -3.68 8.34 -10.40
N ASP A 63 -4.35 7.72 -9.42
CA ASP A 63 -5.66 8.16 -8.92
C ASP A 63 -5.51 8.98 -7.62
N LYS A 64 -5.97 10.23 -7.66
CA LYS A 64 -5.87 11.16 -6.53
C LYS A 64 -6.74 10.76 -5.34
N LYS A 65 -7.72 9.84 -5.51
CA LYS A 65 -8.56 9.36 -4.39
C LYS A 65 -7.75 8.73 -3.26
N TYR A 66 -6.54 8.23 -3.53
CA TYR A 66 -5.67 7.62 -2.53
C TYR A 66 -4.90 8.63 -1.67
N ILE A 67 -4.87 9.92 -2.03
CA ILE A 67 -4.10 10.92 -1.27
C ILE A 67 -4.51 10.97 0.22
N PRO A 68 -5.80 11.03 0.60
CA PRO A 68 -6.18 11.13 2.01
C PRO A 68 -5.74 9.94 2.88
N ILE A 69 -5.81 8.72 2.34
CA ILE A 69 -5.37 7.52 3.06
C ILE A 69 -3.84 7.45 3.16
N LEU A 70 -3.13 7.91 2.12
CA LEU A 70 -1.67 8.02 2.13
C LEU A 70 -1.19 9.05 3.16
N GLU A 71 -1.85 10.20 3.26
CA GLU A 71 -1.57 11.20 4.29
C GLU A 71 -1.77 10.62 5.69
N SER A 72 -2.90 9.94 5.94
CA SER A 72 -3.17 9.27 7.22
C SER A 72 -2.12 8.21 7.57
N TRP A 73 -1.63 7.48 6.56
CA TRP A 73 -0.61 6.45 6.76
C TRP A 73 0.76 7.07 7.08
N LYS A 74 1.15 8.14 6.39
CA LYS A 74 2.44 8.81 6.59
C LYS A 74 2.68 9.19 8.05
N GLU A 75 1.65 9.67 8.76
CA GLU A 75 1.76 10.16 10.13
C GLU A 75 2.23 9.11 11.15
N ILE A 76 2.07 7.80 10.86
CA ILE A 76 2.30 6.73 11.84
C ILE A 76 3.48 5.80 11.54
N ASP A 77 4.03 5.89 10.32
CA ASP A 77 5.06 4.96 9.81
C ASP A 77 6.49 5.51 10.01
N TYR A 78 7.50 4.71 9.70
CA TYR A 78 8.90 5.09 9.82
C TYR A 78 9.35 6.00 8.66
N LYS A 79 10.39 6.82 8.91
CA LYS A 79 10.91 7.83 7.97
C LYS A 79 11.08 7.34 6.52
N LYS A 80 11.54 6.09 6.32
CA LYS A 80 11.76 5.52 4.98
C LYS A 80 10.45 5.23 4.24
N VAL A 81 9.40 4.81 4.95
CA VAL A 81 8.07 4.60 4.35
C VAL A 81 7.39 5.95 4.10
N GLN A 82 7.51 6.89 5.05
CA GLN A 82 7.04 8.27 4.88
C GLN A 82 7.59 8.94 3.62
N GLN A 83 8.90 8.81 3.38
CA GLN A 83 9.55 9.34 2.17
C GLN A 83 8.97 8.72 0.89
N LYS A 84 8.74 7.39 0.87
CA LYS A 84 8.13 6.71 -0.27
C LYS A 84 6.68 7.17 -0.48
N ILE A 85 5.90 7.30 0.60
CA ILE A 85 4.53 7.83 0.54
C ILE A 85 4.51 9.23 -0.08
N ASN A 86 5.38 10.14 0.38
CA ASN A 86 5.49 11.49 -0.19
C ASN A 86 5.83 11.46 -1.68
N GLN A 87 6.73 10.58 -2.11
CA GLN A 87 7.04 10.40 -3.54
C GLN A 87 5.82 9.96 -4.35
N VAL A 88 5.01 9.04 -3.80
CA VAL A 88 3.77 8.59 -4.46
C VAL A 88 2.77 9.72 -4.55
N ILE A 89 2.49 10.43 -3.44
CA ILE A 89 1.58 11.58 -3.39
C ILE A 89 2.01 12.64 -4.42
N ASN A 90 3.30 12.98 -4.46
CA ASN A 90 3.82 13.94 -5.44
C ASN A 90 3.60 13.46 -6.88
N SER A 91 3.90 12.19 -7.17
CA SER A 91 3.70 11.63 -8.52
C SER A 91 2.24 11.72 -8.97
N ILE A 92 1.29 11.29 -8.14
CA ILE A 92 -0.13 11.30 -8.50
C ILE A 92 -0.73 12.72 -8.49
N SER A 93 -0.13 13.66 -7.76
CA SER A 93 -0.58 15.06 -7.74
C SER A 93 -0.18 15.82 -9.00
N GLN A 94 1.03 15.58 -9.51
CA GLN A 94 1.63 16.31 -10.64
C GLN A 94 1.17 15.81 -12.02
N ASN A 95 0.73 14.54 -12.13
CA ASN A 95 0.31 13.94 -13.41
C ASN A 95 -1.13 14.30 -13.85
N ALA A 96 -1.66 15.45 -13.41
CA ALA A 96 -2.91 15.99 -13.94
C ALA A 96 -2.60 16.86 -15.16
N THR A 97 -2.55 16.24 -16.32
CA THR A 97 -2.55 16.89 -17.64
C THR A 97 -3.50 16.11 -18.53
#